data_AF-A0A562QM74-F1
#
_entry.id   AF-A0A562QM74-F1
#
_cell.length_a   1.000
_cell.length_b   1.000
_cell.length_c   1.000
_cell.angle_alpha   90.00
_cell.angle_beta   90.00
_cell.angle_gamma   90.00
#
_symmetry.space_group_name_H-M   'P 1'
#
loop_
_entity.id
_entity.type
_entity.pdbx_description
1 polymer ?
#
loop_
_entity_poly.entity_id
_entity_poly.type
_entity_poly.pdbx_seq_one_letter_code
_entity_poly.pdbx_strand_id
1 'polypeptide(L)'
;MLKYEILYNNKDVSAKKGQGTRMKQLPKWIYYKQVFQSKFQAGCVKAKIEDNWVNGYEIGPLVEIKKLRTNKYVVRYTYDEIM
;
A
#
# COMPACT_ATOMS: atom_id res chain seq x y z
N MET A 1 21.25 0.24 -7.71
CA MET A 1 19.89 0.84 -7.82
C MET A 1 18.92 -0.29 -8.14
N LEU A 2 18.30 -0.90 -7.12
CA LEU A 2 17.43 -2.07 -7.29
C LEU A 2 16.09 -1.61 -7.88
N LYS A 3 15.76 -2.12 -9.07
CA LYS A 3 14.47 -1.89 -9.73
C LYS A 3 13.40 -2.66 -8.96
N TYR A 4 12.60 -1.97 -8.14
CA TYR A 4 11.44 -2.57 -7.48
C TYR A 4 10.30 -2.66 -8.49
N GLU A 5 10.05 -3.87 -9.02
CA GLU A 5 8.86 -4.16 -9.83
C GLU A 5 7.61 -4.06 -8.94
N ILE A 6 6.81 -3.04 -9.18
CA ILE A 6 5.52 -2.81 -8.54
C ILE A 6 4.51 -3.80 -9.14
N LEU A 7 3.96 -4.69 -8.30
CA LEU A 7 2.87 -5.58 -8.72
C LEU A 7 1.53 -4.86 -8.50
N TYR A 8 1.01 -4.24 -9.56
CA TYR A 8 -0.36 -3.70 -9.59
C TYR A 8 -1.37 -4.87 -9.59
N ASN A 9 -2.19 -4.98 -8.54
CA ASN A 9 -3.30 -5.94 -8.50
C ASN A 9 -4.55 -5.31 -9.13
N ASN A 10 -4.79 -5.63 -10.40
CA ASN A 10 -5.93 -5.15 -11.20
C ASN A 10 -7.26 -5.87 -10.88
N LYS A 11 -7.67 -6.00 -9.61
CA LYS A 11 -8.90 -6.76 -9.25
C LYS A 11 -10.06 -5.98 -8.62
N ASP A 12 -9.92 -4.67 -8.39
CA ASP A 12 -10.93 -3.90 -7.65
C ASP A 12 -11.69 -2.86 -8.51
N VAL A 13 -11.86 -3.09 -9.82
CA VAL A 13 -12.72 -2.24 -10.68
C VAL A 13 -13.95 -3.02 -11.14
N SER A 14 -14.91 -3.20 -10.25
CA SER A 14 -16.29 -3.53 -10.62
C SER A 14 -17.15 -2.29 -10.45
N ALA A 15 -17.16 -1.43 -11.48
CA ALA A 15 -18.03 -0.26 -11.55
C ALA A 15 -19.50 -0.69 -11.69
N LYS A 16 -20.30 -0.50 -10.63
CA LYS A 16 -21.77 -0.53 -10.72
C LYS A 16 -22.28 0.87 -11.07
N LYS A 17 -22.95 1.01 -12.22
CA LYS A 17 -23.66 2.24 -12.61
C LYS A 17 -24.87 2.46 -11.67
N GLY A 18 -24.84 3.53 -10.89
CA GLY A 18 -25.94 3.95 -10.00
C GLY A 18 -25.74 5.38 -9.51
N GLN A 19 -26.82 6.15 -9.48
CA GLN A 19 -26.93 7.60 -9.33
C GLN A 19 -26.12 8.27 -8.17
N GLY A 20 -25.54 9.43 -8.47
CA GLY A 20 -25.60 10.62 -7.62
C GLY A 20 -25.07 10.53 -6.18
N THR A 21 -23.91 9.92 -5.96
CA THR A 21 -23.16 10.03 -4.70
C THR A 21 -21.72 10.43 -5.03
N ARG A 22 -21.12 11.36 -4.27
CA ARG A 22 -19.67 11.63 -4.37
C ARG A 22 -18.97 10.28 -4.26
N MET A 23 -18.43 9.77 -5.38
CA MET A 23 -17.71 8.50 -5.37
C MET A 23 -16.51 8.70 -4.44
N LYS A 24 -16.61 8.19 -3.21
CA LYS A 24 -15.45 8.05 -2.34
C LYS A 24 -14.47 7.17 -3.10
N GLN A 25 -13.44 7.78 -3.68
CA GLN A 25 -12.39 7.04 -4.34
C GLN A 25 -11.70 6.22 -3.25
N LEU A 26 -11.68 4.90 -3.45
CA LEU A 26 -10.95 4.02 -2.54
C LEU A 26 -9.46 4.33 -2.70
N PRO A 27 -8.69 4.41 -1.60
CA PRO A 27 -7.26 4.62 -1.68
C PRO A 27 -6.60 3.48 -2.46
N LYS A 28 -5.73 3.85 -3.40
CA LYS A 28 -4.97 2.95 -4.28
C LYS A 28 -3.80 2.34 -3.52
N TRP A 29 -4.09 1.26 -2.81
CA TRP A 29 -3.07 0.50 -2.09
C TRP A 29 -2.10 -0.23 -3.03
N ILE A 30 -0.81 0.04 -2.86
CA ILE A 30 0.28 -0.68 -3.49
C ILE A 30 0.82 -1.71 -2.51
N TYR A 31 0.98 -2.96 -2.94
CA TYR A 31 1.46 -4.04 -2.09
C TYR A 31 2.94 -4.32 -2.34
N TYR A 32 3.69 -4.49 -1.26
CA TYR A 32 5.06 -4.95 -1.33
C TYR A 32 5.11 -6.38 -1.86
N LYS A 33 6.06 -6.66 -2.77
CA LYS A 33 6.17 -7.94 -3.50
C LYS A 33 6.34 -9.14 -2.57
N GLN A 34 6.95 -8.94 -1.40
CA GLN A 34 7.27 -10.01 -0.46
C GLN A 34 6.24 -10.13 0.67
N VAL A 35 5.95 -11.38 1.04
CA VAL A 35 5.24 -11.71 2.29
C VAL A 35 6.23 -12.15 3.37
N PHE A 36 5.94 -11.80 4.61
CA PHE A 36 6.80 -12.02 5.77
C PHE A 36 6.15 -13.00 6.74
N GLN A 37 6.95 -13.80 7.44
CA GLN A 37 6.41 -14.75 8.42
C GLN A 37 6.25 -14.13 9.80
N SER A 38 6.95 -13.04 10.10
CA SER A 38 6.81 -12.30 11.34
C SER A 38 6.38 -10.85 11.12
N LYS A 39 5.66 -10.30 12.09
CA LYS A 39 5.30 -8.88 12.11
C LYS A 39 6.53 -7.99 12.18
N PHE A 40 7.58 -8.44 12.88
CA PHE A 40 8.84 -7.73 13.02
C PHE A 40 9.53 -7.50 11.66
N GLN A 41 9.66 -8.55 10.85
CA GLN A 41 10.26 -8.45 9.50
C GLN A 41 9.50 -7.45 8.62
N ALA A 42 8.16 -7.52 8.64
CA ALA A 42 7.32 -6.55 7.93
C ALA A 42 7.49 -5.12 8.50
N GLY A 43 7.72 -4.98 9.80
CA GLY A 43 8.03 -3.73 10.50
C GLY A 43 9.31 -3.07 10.00
N CYS A 44 10.39 -3.85 9.83
CA CYS A 44 11.64 -3.33 9.27
C CYS A 44 11.45 -2.77 7.85
N VAL A 45 10.63 -3.43 7.03
CA VAL A 45 10.32 -2.96 5.67
C VAL A 45 9.46 -1.71 5.69
N LYS A 46 8.47 -1.65 6.59
CA LYS A 46 7.68 -0.43 6.80
C LYS A 46 8.58 0.76 7.13
N ALA A 47 9.43 0.65 8.16
CA ALA A 47 10.34 1.71 8.56
C ALA A 47 11.27 2.13 7.41
N LYS A 48 11.80 1.16 6.66
CA LYS A 48 12.64 1.45 5.49
C LYS A 48 11.92 2.27 4.41
N ILE A 49 10.63 2.02 4.16
CA ILE A 49 9.86 2.77 3.16
C ILE A 49 9.59 4.19 3.67
N GLU A 50 9.27 4.34 4.95
CA GLU A 50 9.07 5.63 5.61
C GLU A 50 10.38 6.45 5.63
N ASP A 51 11.51 5.84 5.96
CA ASP A 51 12.82 6.50 6.06
C ASP A 51 13.43 6.85 4.69
N ASN A 52 13.17 6.05 3.65
CA ASN A 52 13.65 6.32 2.30
C ASN A 52 12.87 7.46 1.61
N TRP A 53 11.92 8.08 2.31
CA TRP A 53 11.22 9.28 1.89
C TRP A 53 12.07 10.53 2.14
N VAL A 54 13.04 10.79 1.25
CA VAL A 54 14.04 11.85 1.47
C VAL A 54 13.71 13.15 0.72
N ASN A 55 12.85 13.12 -0.31
CA ASN A 55 12.69 14.25 -1.24
C ASN A 55 11.66 15.33 -0.84
N GLY A 56 11.04 15.25 0.35
CA GLY A 56 10.47 16.39 1.09
C GLY A 56 9.39 17.29 0.45
N TYR A 57 9.09 17.15 -0.83
CA TYR A 57 8.16 18.01 -1.58
C TYR A 57 6.78 17.38 -1.80
N GLU A 58 6.62 16.11 -1.45
CA GLU A 58 5.35 15.37 -1.54
C GLU A 58 4.96 14.86 -0.14
N ILE A 59 3.69 14.49 0.02
CA ILE A 59 3.20 13.82 1.22
C ILE A 59 3.83 12.43 1.31
N GLY A 60 4.36 12.11 2.49
CA GLY A 60 4.97 10.81 2.75
C GLY A 60 3.95 9.67 2.54
N PRO A 61 4.39 8.50 2.06
CA PRO A 61 3.49 7.37 1.85
C PRO A 61 2.88 6.93 3.19
N LEU A 62 1.57 6.68 3.20
CA LEU A 62 0.94 5.97 4.31
C LEU A 62 1.29 4.48 4.17
N VAL A 63 2.09 3.95 5.10
CA VAL A 63 2.54 2.54 5.09
C VAL A 63 1.87 1.72 6.20
N GLU A 64 1.27 0.59 5.82
CA GLU A 64 0.56 -0.32 6.73
C GLU A 64 1.03 -1.77 6.60
N ILE A 65 0.92 -2.52 7.71
CA ILE A 65 1.17 -3.96 7.75
C ILE A 65 -0.16 -4.68 7.92
N LYS A 66 -0.50 -5.57 6.99
CA LYS A 66 -1.72 -6.38 7.04
C LYS A 66 -1.38 -7.85 7.33
N LYS A 67 -2.09 -8.44 8.28
CA LYS A 67 -2.03 -9.90 8.53
C LYS A 67 -2.96 -10.61 7.52
N LEU A 68 -2.42 -11.58 6.80
CA LEU A 68 -3.15 -12.44 5.88
C LEU A 68 -3.81 -13.61 6.62
N ARG A 69 -4.82 -14.22 6.00
CA ARG A 69 -5.49 -15.42 6.53
C ARG A 69 -4.54 -16.60 6.73
N THR A 70 -3.45 -16.65 5.96
CA THR A 70 -2.39 -17.66 6.06
C THR A 70 -1.39 -17.42 7.19
N ASN A 71 -1.71 -16.56 8.17
CA ASN A 71 -0.81 -16.12 9.26
C ASN A 71 0.49 -15.44 8.81
N LYS A 72 0.56 -14.99 7.56
CA LYS A 72 1.68 -14.20 7.01
C LYS A 72 1.37 -12.71 7.08
N TYR A 73 2.39 -11.87 6.91
CA TYR A 73 2.29 -10.41 6.93
C TYR A 73 2.65 -9.84 5.55
N VAL A 74 1.92 -8.82 5.11
CA VAL A 74 2.24 -8.07 3.89
C VAL A 74 2.31 -6.59 4.23
N VAL A 75 3.24 -5.87 3.60
CA VAL A 75 3.35 -4.42 3.70
C VAL A 75 2.60 -3.82 2.52
N ARG A 76 1.79 -2.79 2.76
CA ARG A 76 1.14 -2.01 1.71
C ARG A 76 1.35 -0.52 1.96
N TYR A 77 1.37 0.28 0.91
CA TYR A 77 1.51 1.72 1.02
C TYR A 77 0.62 2.44 0.02
N THR A 78 0.25 3.69 0.33
CA THR A 78 -0.51 4.57 -0.56
C THR A 78 0.04 5.98 -0.48
N TYR A 79 0.01 6.70 -1.59
CA TYR A 79 0.30 8.13 -1.67
C TYR A 79 -0.97 8.97 -1.82
N ASP A 80 -2.13 8.31 -1.94
CA ASP A 80 -3.39 9.02 -2.03
C ASP A 80 -3.62 9.78 -0.73
N GLU A 81 -3.72 11.11 -0.84
CA GLU A 81 -4.23 11.97 0.20
C GLU A 81 -5.62 11.48 0.58
N ILE A 82 -5.79 11.01 1.81
CA ILE A 82 -7.13 10.84 2.35
C ILE A 82 -7.64 12.26 2.65
N MET A 83 -8.27 12.89 1.65
CA MET A 83 -9.23 13.99 1.86
C MET A 83 -10.57 13.45 2.35
#